data_AF-A0A3B0C4Y2-F1
#
_entry.id   AF-A0A3B0C4Y2-F1
#
_cell.length_a   1.000
_cell.length_b   1.000
_cell.length_c   1.000
_cell.angle_alpha   90.00
_cell.angle_beta   90.00
_cell.angle_gamma   90.00
#
_symmetry.space_group_name_H-M   'P 1'
#
loop_
_entity.id
_entity.type
_entity.pdbx_description
1 polymer ?
#
loop_
_entity_poly.entity_id
_entity_poly.type
_entity_poly.pdbx_seq_one_letter_code
_entity_poly.pdbx_strand_id
1 'polypeptide(L)'
;MKLTNDQIEEAAYIFEKENGHPGDDYTKRILAESELTVFSSKELEKIIVDGFDKGFYNNSDTKTSAYWALSKRFNHDLIPFFNRRLKSELEAKNSAAVYQLLIALGNMGVPVFNKDREGGSAIYETELNLRDAKEYLKRVNKV
;
A
#
# COMPACT_ATOMS: atom_id res chain seq x y z
N MET A 1 -2.50 10.62 15.50
CA MET A 1 -3.55 11.01 14.55
C MET A 1 -4.11 9.76 13.89
N LYS A 2 -5.41 9.74 13.55
CA LYS A 2 -6.02 8.73 12.68
C LYS A 2 -6.49 9.45 11.42
N LEU A 3 -6.04 9.02 10.24
CA LEU A 3 -6.51 9.56 8.97
C LEU A 3 -7.81 8.89 8.54
N THR A 4 -8.73 9.65 7.95
CA THR A 4 -9.89 9.14 7.21
C THR A 4 -9.46 8.55 5.86
N ASN A 5 -10.36 7.90 5.13
CA ASN A 5 -10.05 7.43 3.77
C ASN A 5 -9.68 8.58 2.83
N ASP A 6 -10.44 9.69 2.88
CA ASP A 6 -10.18 10.87 2.07
C ASP A 6 -8.80 11.46 2.40
N GLN A 7 -8.43 11.52 3.69
CA GLN A 7 -7.10 11.98 4.11
C GLN A 7 -5.98 11.00 3.71
N ILE A 8 -6.26 9.69 3.67
CA ILE A 8 -5.32 8.70 3.14
C ILE A 8 -5.11 8.92 1.64
N GLU A 9 -6.17 9.24 0.91
CA GLU A 9 -6.10 9.55 -0.51
C GLU A 9 -5.31 10.84 -0.77
N GLU A 10 -5.59 11.90 -0.03
CA GLU A 10 -4.82 13.14 -0.04
C GLU A 10 -3.32 12.89 0.21
N ALA A 11 -2.99 12.07 1.23
CA ALA A 11 -1.61 11.70 1.53
C ALA A 11 -0.94 10.99 0.35
N ALA A 12 -1.65 10.11 -0.36
CA ALA A 12 -1.13 9.45 -1.56
C ALA A 12 -0.77 10.46 -2.65
N TYR A 13 -1.62 11.46 -2.88
CA TYR A 13 -1.36 12.53 -3.85
C TYR A 13 -0.20 13.44 -3.46
N ILE A 14 -0.01 13.70 -2.16
CA ILE A 14 1.17 14.40 -1.65
C ILE A 14 2.44 13.61 -1.99
N PHE A 15 2.41 12.28 -1.80
CA PHE A 15 3.54 11.41 -2.13
C PHE A 15 3.84 11.36 -3.63
N GLU A 16 2.80 11.26 -4.48
CA GLU A 16 2.98 11.27 -5.93
C GLU A 16 3.58 12.60 -6.42
N LYS A 17 3.10 13.73 -5.88
CA LYS A 17 3.63 15.05 -6.20
C LYS A 17 5.11 15.18 -5.84
N GLU A 18 5.53 14.70 -4.67
CA GLU A 18 6.95 14.69 -4.27
C GLU A 18 7.81 13.84 -5.22
N ASN A 19 7.24 12.75 -5.75
CA ASN A 19 7.88 11.89 -6.73
C ASN A 19 7.83 12.43 -8.18
N GLY A 20 7.47 13.71 -8.36
CA GLY A 20 7.45 14.37 -9.66
C GLY A 20 6.21 14.07 -10.50
N HIS A 21 5.18 13.46 -9.93
CA HIS A 21 3.89 13.23 -10.58
C HIS A 21 2.87 14.24 -10.05
N PRO A 22 2.69 15.40 -10.71
CA PRO A 22 1.87 16.49 -10.19
C PRO A 22 0.36 16.21 -10.13
N GLY A 23 -0.08 15.05 -10.65
CA GLY A 23 -1.48 14.67 -10.76
C GLY A 23 -2.23 15.43 -11.85
N ASP A 24 -3.48 15.02 -12.08
CA ASP A 24 -4.41 15.70 -12.97
C ASP A 24 -5.10 16.88 -12.25
N ASP A 25 -6.07 17.53 -12.91
CA ASP A 25 -6.76 18.68 -12.33
C ASP A 25 -7.62 18.32 -11.12
N TYR A 26 -8.08 17.06 -11.03
CA TYR A 26 -8.75 16.55 -9.84
C TYR A 26 -7.78 16.47 -8.67
N THR A 27 -6.62 15.83 -8.84
CA THR A 27 -5.58 15.75 -7.82
C THR A 27 -5.12 17.13 -7.35
N LYS A 28 -4.90 18.07 -8.28
CA LYS A 28 -4.48 19.44 -7.92
C LYS A 28 -5.51 20.16 -7.06
N ARG A 29 -6.81 19.97 -7.35
CA ARG A 29 -7.89 20.55 -6.54
C ARG A 29 -7.89 19.99 -5.12
N ILE A 30 -7.80 18.66 -5.00
CA ILE A 30 -7.72 17.99 -3.70
C ILE A 30 -6.53 18.52 -2.89
N LEU A 31 -5.35 18.64 -3.51
CA LEU A 31 -4.16 19.15 -2.83
C LEU A 31 -4.23 20.64 -2.46
N ALA A 32 -4.97 21.46 -3.21
CA ALA A 32 -5.15 22.88 -2.90
C ALA A 32 -6.02 23.10 -1.65
N GLU A 33 -6.94 22.18 -1.38
CA GLU A 33 -7.86 22.22 -0.24
C GLU A 33 -7.34 21.38 0.95
N SER A 34 -6.30 20.56 0.75
CA SER A 34 -5.80 19.62 1.74
C SER A 34 -5.05 20.29 2.90
N GLU A 35 -5.57 20.06 4.11
CA GLU A 35 -4.91 20.45 5.37
C GLU A 35 -3.68 19.59 5.68
N LEU A 36 -3.47 18.48 4.96
CA LEU A 36 -2.33 17.58 5.17
C LEU A 36 -1.02 18.11 4.57
N THR A 37 -1.08 19.16 3.74
CA THR A 37 0.08 19.80 3.12
C THR A 37 1.04 20.46 4.12
N VAL A 38 0.60 20.63 5.38
CA VAL A 38 1.45 21.11 6.48
C VAL A 38 2.43 20.06 6.99
N PHE A 39 2.17 18.77 6.74
CA PHE A 39 3.05 17.67 7.12
C PHE A 39 4.00 17.35 5.98
N SER A 40 5.24 17.00 6.32
CA SER A 40 6.14 16.37 5.35
C SER A 40 5.65 14.97 5.00
N SER A 41 6.03 14.48 3.81
CA SER A 41 5.66 13.13 3.40
C SER A 41 6.17 12.04 4.35
N LYS A 42 7.32 12.26 4.99
CA LYS A 42 7.86 11.35 6.00
C LYS A 42 6.99 11.31 7.27
N GLU A 43 6.44 12.45 7.68
CA GLU A 43 5.51 12.52 8.81
C GLU A 43 4.19 11.84 8.47
N LEU A 44 3.64 12.05 7.27
CA LEU A 44 2.42 11.37 6.81
C LEU A 44 2.61 9.85 6.71
N GLU A 45 3.73 9.40 6.13
CA GLU A 45 4.10 7.98 6.09
C GLU A 45 4.11 7.38 7.51
N LYS A 46 4.77 8.08 8.45
CA LYS A 46 4.80 7.66 9.85
C LYS A 46 3.41 7.64 10.49
N ILE A 47 2.57 8.63 10.24
CA ILE A 47 1.19 8.68 10.76
C ILE A 47 0.39 7.46 10.30
N ILE A 48 0.51 7.08 9.01
CA ILE A 48 -0.19 5.92 8.46
C ILE A 48 0.37 4.62 9.05
N VAL A 49 1.69 4.44 9.10
CA VAL A 49 2.33 3.24 9.69
C VAL A 49 1.95 3.09 11.17
N ASP A 50 2.07 4.16 11.97
CA ASP A 50 1.68 4.15 13.38
C ASP A 50 0.17 3.87 13.54
N GLY A 51 -0.67 4.29 12.59
CA GLY A 51 -2.10 4.00 12.57
C GLY A 51 -2.41 2.51 12.44
N PHE A 52 -1.62 1.78 11.66
CA PHE A 52 -1.70 0.33 11.57
C PHE A 52 -1.29 -0.38 12.87
N ASP A 53 -0.24 0.09 13.53
CA ASP A 53 0.24 -0.50 14.79
C ASP A 53 -0.73 -0.23 15.95
N LYS A 54 -1.47 0.89 15.89
CA LYS A 54 -2.54 1.24 16.84
C LYS A 54 -3.90 0.59 16.52
N GLY A 55 -4.01 -0.16 15.43
CA GLY A 55 -5.25 -0.82 15.03
C GLY A 55 -6.35 0.12 14.52
N PHE A 56 -5.99 1.32 14.03
CA PHE A 56 -6.96 2.30 13.55
C PHE A 56 -7.62 1.93 12.21
N TYR A 57 -6.97 1.08 11.42
CA TYR A 57 -7.45 0.56 10.14
C TYR A 57 -7.93 -0.88 10.32
N ASN A 58 -9.24 -1.03 10.57
CA ASN A 58 -9.84 -2.28 11.02
C ASN A 58 -10.75 -2.95 9.97
N ASN A 59 -11.01 -2.30 8.84
CA ASN A 59 -11.77 -2.87 7.72
C ASN A 59 -10.89 -2.98 6.46
N SER A 60 -11.32 -3.81 5.51
CA SER A 60 -10.57 -4.06 4.28
C SER A 60 -10.28 -2.80 3.47
N ASP A 61 -11.28 -1.91 3.36
CA ASP A 61 -11.19 -0.73 2.49
C ASP A 61 -10.15 0.26 3.03
N THR A 62 -10.25 0.65 4.30
CA THR A 62 -9.27 1.54 4.95
C THR A 62 -7.85 0.98 4.91
N LYS A 63 -7.69 -0.33 5.12
CA LYS A 63 -6.38 -0.99 5.01
C LYS A 63 -5.84 -0.91 3.58
N THR A 64 -6.68 -1.21 2.59
CA THR A 64 -6.32 -1.18 1.17
C THR A 64 -5.92 0.22 0.75
N SER A 65 -6.71 1.25 1.10
CA SER A 65 -6.36 2.65 0.84
C SER A 65 -5.03 3.04 1.49
N ALA A 66 -4.80 2.62 2.74
CA ALA A 66 -3.55 2.94 3.44
C ALA A 66 -2.33 2.24 2.82
N TYR A 67 -2.44 0.98 2.41
CA TYR A 67 -1.38 0.29 1.67
C TYR A 67 -1.12 0.92 0.30
N TRP A 68 -2.19 1.30 -0.40
CA TRP A 68 -2.09 2.02 -1.67
C TRP A 68 -1.37 3.35 -1.50
N ALA A 69 -1.77 4.18 -0.53
CA ALA A 69 -1.11 5.45 -0.26
C ALA A 69 0.38 5.25 0.05
N LEU A 70 0.71 4.35 0.98
CA LEU A 70 2.11 4.05 1.30
C LEU A 70 2.91 3.55 0.09
N SER A 71 2.29 2.83 -0.85
CA SER A 71 2.97 2.39 -2.07
C SER A 71 3.44 3.56 -2.95
N LYS A 72 2.75 4.71 -2.90
CA LYS A 72 3.09 5.92 -3.65
C LYS A 72 4.34 6.62 -3.12
N ARG A 73 4.85 6.23 -1.95
CA ARG A 73 6.14 6.72 -1.43
C ARG A 73 7.34 6.24 -2.23
N PHE A 74 7.25 5.05 -2.85
CA PHE A 74 8.40 4.33 -3.41
C PHE A 74 9.58 4.16 -2.41
N ASN A 75 9.28 4.21 -1.10
CA ASN A 75 10.27 4.06 -0.04
C ASN A 75 10.55 2.57 0.22
N HIS A 76 11.74 2.10 -0.15
CA HIS A 76 12.14 0.70 0.01
C HIS A 76 12.26 0.27 1.48
N ASP A 77 12.40 1.22 2.41
CA ASP A 77 12.41 0.94 3.86
C ASP A 77 11.05 0.44 4.37
N LEU A 78 9.97 0.57 3.56
CA LEU A 78 8.64 0.02 3.88
C LEU A 78 8.50 -1.47 3.55
N ILE A 79 9.44 -2.09 2.83
CA ILE A 79 9.36 -3.52 2.45
C ILE A 79 9.17 -4.43 3.67
N PRO A 80 9.92 -4.30 4.79
CA PRO A 80 9.68 -5.12 5.98
C PRO A 80 8.29 -4.90 6.59
N PHE A 81 7.77 -3.68 6.55
CA PHE A 81 6.41 -3.38 7.00
C PHE A 81 5.38 -4.08 6.12
N PHE A 82 5.48 -3.96 4.80
CA PHE A 82 4.58 -4.63 3.86
C PHE A 82 4.66 -6.15 3.95
N ASN A 83 5.83 -6.74 4.16
CA ASN A 83 5.96 -8.18 4.36
C ASN A 83 5.21 -8.67 5.61
N ARG A 84 5.34 -7.96 6.74
CA ARG A 84 4.58 -8.28 7.96
C ARG A 84 3.08 -8.18 7.72
N ARG A 85 2.65 -7.10 7.06
CA ARG A 85 1.23 -6.88 6.75
C ARG A 85 0.68 -7.90 5.76
N LEU A 86 1.44 -8.28 4.74
CA LEU A 86 1.06 -9.31 3.76
C LEU A 86 0.79 -10.64 4.44
N LYS A 87 1.65 -11.03 5.39
CA LYS A 87 1.43 -12.23 6.20
C LYS A 87 0.11 -12.14 6.98
N SER A 88 -0.12 -11.05 7.70
CA SER A 88 -1.34 -10.87 8.50
C SER A 88 -2.62 -10.84 7.65
N GLU A 89 -2.62 -10.14 6.51
CA GLU A 89 -3.80 -10.07 5.63
C GLU A 89 -4.07 -11.40 4.92
N LEU A 90 -3.02 -12.18 4.62
CA LEU A 90 -3.15 -13.53 4.07
C LEU A 90 -3.78 -14.50 5.09
N GLU A 91 -3.34 -14.43 6.36
CA GLU A 91 -3.93 -15.21 7.47
C GLU A 91 -5.41 -14.81 7.70
N ALA A 92 -5.71 -13.52 7.57
CA ALA A 92 -7.07 -12.97 7.68
C ALA A 92 -7.95 -13.21 6.44
N LYS A 93 -7.41 -13.83 5.37
CA LYS A 93 -8.10 -14.06 4.09
C LYS A 93 -8.62 -12.77 3.43
N ASN A 94 -7.94 -11.65 3.63
CA ASN A 94 -8.29 -10.37 3.03
C ASN A 94 -7.66 -10.22 1.63
N SER A 95 -8.31 -10.77 0.61
CA SER A 95 -7.76 -10.85 -0.75
C SER A 95 -7.47 -9.48 -1.38
N ALA A 96 -8.33 -8.48 -1.15
CA ALA A 96 -8.14 -7.12 -1.68
C ALA A 96 -6.88 -6.46 -1.11
N ALA A 97 -6.68 -6.56 0.22
CA ALA A 97 -5.47 -6.05 0.86
C ALA A 97 -4.22 -6.84 0.46
N VAL A 98 -4.32 -8.17 0.31
CA VAL A 98 -3.22 -9.01 -0.20
C VAL A 98 -2.80 -8.54 -1.58
N TYR A 99 -3.75 -8.37 -2.50
CA TYR A 99 -3.49 -7.85 -3.84
C TYR A 99 -2.77 -6.49 -3.79
N GLN A 100 -3.31 -5.54 -3.01
CA GLN A 100 -2.74 -4.21 -2.90
C GLN A 100 -1.31 -4.21 -2.34
N LEU A 101 -1.00 -5.09 -1.40
CA LEU A 101 0.35 -5.27 -0.86
C LEU A 101 1.31 -5.89 -1.87
N LEU A 102 0.85 -6.81 -2.72
CA LEU A 102 1.65 -7.33 -3.84
C LEU A 102 1.99 -6.21 -4.82
N ILE A 103 1.02 -5.37 -5.18
CA ILE A 103 1.28 -4.19 -6.02
C ILE A 103 2.27 -3.25 -5.34
N ALA A 104 2.11 -2.97 -4.05
CA ALA A 104 3.00 -2.08 -3.30
C ALA A 104 4.46 -2.58 -3.30
N LEU A 105 4.67 -3.87 -3.06
CA LEU A 105 5.98 -4.50 -3.13
C LEU A 105 6.53 -4.53 -4.56
N GLY A 106 5.68 -4.83 -5.55
CA GLY A 106 6.05 -4.82 -6.97
C GLY A 106 6.50 -3.46 -7.47
N ASN A 107 5.85 -2.38 -7.04
CA ASN A 107 6.25 -0.99 -7.33
C ASN A 107 7.66 -0.66 -6.79
N MET A 108 8.13 -1.40 -5.78
CA MET A 108 9.49 -1.30 -5.20
C MET A 108 10.46 -2.32 -5.82
N GLY A 109 10.12 -2.89 -6.99
CA GLY A 109 10.97 -3.84 -7.72
C GLY A 109 11.04 -5.24 -7.09
N VAL A 110 10.24 -5.54 -6.07
CA VAL A 110 10.23 -6.87 -5.45
C VAL A 110 9.49 -7.86 -6.36
N PRO A 111 10.10 -9.00 -6.75
CA PRO A 111 9.49 -9.96 -7.68
C PRO A 111 8.45 -10.85 -6.98
N VAL A 112 7.32 -10.25 -6.60
CA VAL A 112 6.27 -10.93 -5.84
C VAL A 112 5.39 -11.84 -6.69
N PHE A 113 5.15 -11.47 -7.95
CA PHE A 113 4.39 -12.28 -8.89
C PHE A 113 5.27 -13.38 -9.50
N ASN A 114 4.69 -14.56 -9.69
CA ASN A 114 5.41 -15.68 -10.31
C ASN A 114 5.68 -15.37 -11.80
N LYS A 115 6.88 -15.70 -12.30
CA LYS A 115 7.27 -15.46 -13.70
C LYS A 115 6.48 -16.34 -14.68
N ASP A 116 6.07 -17.52 -14.22
CA ASP A 116 5.31 -18.48 -15.01
C ASP A 116 3.79 -18.35 -14.74
N ARG A 117 3.34 -17.17 -14.28
CA ARG A 117 1.93 -16.92 -14.02
C ARG A 117 1.15 -16.88 -15.33
N GLU A 118 0.26 -17.86 -15.51
CA GLU A 118 -0.79 -17.82 -16.53
C GLU A 118 -1.92 -16.90 -16.06
N GLY A 119 -1.75 -15.59 -16.27
CA GLY A 119 -2.67 -14.54 -15.83
C GLY A 119 -1.99 -13.17 -15.76
N GLY A 120 -2.78 -12.12 -15.52
CA GLY A 120 -2.30 -10.75 -15.34
C GLY A 120 -1.85 -10.45 -13.91
N SER A 121 -1.91 -9.18 -13.50
CA SER A 121 -1.82 -8.78 -12.09
C SER A 121 -3.11 -8.08 -11.70
N ALA A 122 -4.25 -8.69 -12.05
CA ALA A 122 -5.54 -8.06 -11.83
C ALA A 122 -6.08 -8.40 -10.43
N ILE A 123 -6.86 -7.47 -9.85
CA ILE A 123 -7.47 -7.65 -8.53
C ILE A 123 -8.41 -8.87 -8.45
N TYR A 124 -9.13 -9.15 -9.54
CA TYR A 124 -10.10 -10.26 -9.62
C TYR A 124 -9.44 -11.64 -9.72
N GLU A 125 -8.13 -11.73 -9.99
CA GLU A 125 -7.38 -12.99 -10.02
C GLU A 125 -7.02 -13.46 -8.60
N THR A 126 -8.04 -13.54 -7.74
CA THR A 126 -7.91 -13.76 -6.29
C THR A 126 -7.05 -14.97 -5.96
N GLU A 127 -7.29 -16.12 -6.62
CA GLU A 127 -6.56 -17.35 -6.34
C GLU A 127 -5.07 -17.24 -6.72
N LEU A 128 -4.77 -16.62 -7.86
CA LEU A 128 -3.40 -16.37 -8.30
C LEU A 128 -2.69 -15.41 -7.36
N ASN A 129 -3.36 -14.33 -6.93
CA ASN A 129 -2.82 -13.35 -5.98
C ASN A 129 -2.51 -14.01 -4.62
N LEU A 130 -3.42 -14.85 -4.11
CA LEU A 130 -3.19 -15.58 -2.85
C LEU A 130 -2.07 -16.61 -2.97
N ARG A 131 -1.94 -17.30 -4.12
CA ARG A 131 -0.84 -18.23 -4.40
C ARG A 131 0.50 -17.49 -4.40
N ASP A 132 0.60 -16.42 -5.16
CA ASP A 132 1.84 -15.66 -5.32
C ASP A 132 2.28 -15.03 -3.98
N ALA A 133 1.34 -14.52 -3.17
CA ALA A 133 1.63 -14.07 -1.81
C ALA A 133 2.20 -15.19 -0.91
N LYS A 134 1.63 -16.40 -0.95
CA LYS A 134 2.15 -17.56 -0.21
C LYS A 134 3.54 -17.94 -0.66
N GLU A 135 3.78 -18.01 -1.96
CA GLU A 135 5.09 -18.36 -2.53
C GLU A 135 6.15 -17.32 -2.19
N TYR A 136 5.81 -16.04 -2.33
CA TYR A 136 6.68 -14.94 -1.94
C TYR A 136 7.04 -14.99 -0.46
N LEU A 137 6.07 -15.11 0.45
CA LEU A 137 6.31 -15.21 1.89
C LEU A 137 7.16 -16.44 2.27
N LYS A 138 7.01 -17.57 1.56
CA LYS A 138 7.88 -18.74 1.75
C LYS A 138 9.33 -18.47 1.35
N ARG A 139 9.59 -17.59 0.38
CA ARG A 139 10.95 -17.22 -0.05
C ARG A 139 11.61 -16.28 0.95
N VAL A 140 10.88 -15.25 1.43
CA VAL A 140 11.46 -14.23 2.31
C VAL A 140 11.55 -14.63 3.79
N ASN A 141 10.77 -15.63 4.23
CA ASN A 141 10.86 -16.17 5.60
C ASN A 141 11.80 -17.39 5.73
N LYS A 142 12.51 -17.77 4.66
CA LYS A 142 13.52 -18.85 4.67
C LYS A 142 14.91 -18.36 5.11
N VAL A 143 14.97 -17.27 5.87
CA VAL A 143 16.19 -16.74 6.48
C VAL A 143 16.31 -17.27 7.91
#